data_AF-Q4TCX9-F1
#
_entry.id   AF-Q4TCX9-F1
#
_cell.length_a   1.000
_cell.length_b   1.000
_cell.length_c   1.000
_cell.angle_alpha   90.00
_cell.angle_beta   90.00
_cell.angle_gamma   90.00
#
_symmetry.space_group_name_H-M   'P 1'
#
loop_
_entity.id
_entity.type
_entity.pdbx_description
1 polymer ?
#
loop_
_entity_poly.entity_id
_entity_poly.type
_entity_poly.pdbx_seq_one_letter_code
_entity_poly.pdbx_strand_id
1 'polypeptide(L)'
;EQEENFEFTIVSLTGQTWHFEATSYEERDAWVQVIESQILASLQSCESSKNKSRLTSQTEAMALQTIRSIRGNGRCADCDAQSEFRTGNLCPSKTTAI
;
A
#
# COMPACT_ATOMS: atom_id res chain seq x y z
N GLU A 1 1.41 9.67 -52.06
CA GLU A 1 2.18 10.36 -51.02
C GLU A 1 2.48 9.37 -49.90
N GLN A 2 3.74 9.22 -49.48
CA GLN A 2 4.06 8.50 -48.24
C GLN A 2 3.82 9.52 -47.12
N GLU A 3 2.61 9.56 -46.57
CA GLU A 3 2.38 10.28 -45.32
C GLU A 3 3.32 9.66 -44.28
N GLU A 4 4.34 10.42 -43.88
CA GLU A 4 5.15 10.11 -42.72
C GLU A 4 4.25 10.20 -41.49
N ASN A 5 3.52 9.10 -41.22
CA ASN A 5 2.52 9.07 -40.17
C ASN A 5 3.22 8.87 -38.81
N PHE A 6 3.56 9.96 -38.16
CA PHE A 6 4.10 10.00 -36.79
C PHE A 6 3.00 9.98 -35.72
N GLU A 7 1.76 9.67 -36.13
CA GLU A 7 0.60 9.63 -35.25
C GLU A 7 0.51 8.32 -34.46
N PHE A 8 0.03 8.41 -33.21
CA PHE A 8 -0.42 7.27 -32.43
C PHE A 8 -1.67 7.66 -31.61
N THR A 9 -2.44 6.66 -31.20
CA THR A 9 -3.70 6.86 -30.50
C THR A 9 -3.70 6.11 -29.17
N ILE A 10 -4.15 6.78 -28.11
CA ILE A 10 -4.39 6.16 -26.80
C ILE A 10 -5.88 5.94 -26.62
N VAL A 11 -6.27 4.71 -26.30
CA VAL A 11 -7.66 4.34 -26.00
C VAL A 11 -7.76 3.94 -24.54
N SER A 12 -8.64 4.60 -23.79
CA SER A 12 -8.96 4.21 -22.41
C SER A 12 -9.89 3.00 -22.36
N LEU A 13 -9.91 2.32 -21.21
CA LEU A 13 -10.91 1.29 -20.90
C LEU A 13 -12.37 1.80 -20.94
N THR A 14 -12.57 3.12 -20.76
CA THR A 14 -13.89 3.76 -20.87
C THR A 14 -14.29 4.12 -22.30
N GLY A 15 -13.45 3.80 -23.29
CA GLY A 15 -13.71 4.10 -24.70
C GLY A 15 -13.40 5.54 -25.12
N GLN A 16 -12.82 6.36 -24.24
CA GLN A 16 -12.24 7.65 -24.63
C GLN A 16 -10.97 7.43 -25.45
N THR A 17 -10.79 8.25 -26.48
CA THR A 17 -9.72 8.14 -27.46
C THR A 17 -9.00 9.48 -27.59
N TRP A 18 -7.67 9.46 -27.57
CA TRP A 18 -6.83 10.63 -27.79
C TRP A 18 -5.84 10.38 -28.92
N HIS A 19 -5.74 11.33 -29.83
CA HIS A 19 -4.81 11.29 -30.95
C HIS A 19 -3.60 12.17 -30.63
N PHE A 20 -2.41 11.65 -30.92
CA PHE A 20 -1.14 12.34 -30.69
C PHE A 20 -0.26 12.22 -31.93
N GLU A 21 0.50 13.27 -32.21
CA GLU A 21 1.45 13.34 -33.32
C GLU A 21 2.83 13.67 -32.74
N ALA A 22 3.83 12.85 -33.07
CA ALA A 22 5.21 13.09 -32.66
C ALA A 22 5.97 13.89 -33.72
N THR A 23 7.10 14.49 -33.34
CA THR A 23 7.93 15.28 -34.29
C THR A 23 8.83 14.42 -35.17
N SER A 24 8.97 13.13 -34.85
CA SER A 24 9.79 12.14 -35.55
C SER A 24 9.35 10.72 -35.23
N TYR A 25 9.79 9.75 -36.05
CA TYR A 25 9.51 8.33 -35.82
C TYR A 25 10.18 7.83 -34.53
N GLU A 26 11.42 8.27 -34.28
CA GLU A 26 12.20 7.90 -33.11
C GLU A 26 11.55 8.40 -31.81
N GLU A 27 11.03 9.64 -31.81
CA GLU A 27 10.31 10.18 -30.65
C GLU A 27 9.00 9.43 -30.41
N ARG A 28 8.24 9.13 -31.47
CA ARG A 28 7.01 8.35 -31.39
C ARG A 28 7.28 7.00 -30.72
N ASP A 29 8.28 6.27 -31.20
CA ASP A 29 8.62 4.95 -30.68
C ASP A 29 9.10 5.02 -29.22
N ALA A 30 9.88 6.05 -28.87
CA ALA A 30 10.27 6.30 -27.48
C ALA A 30 9.06 6.57 -26.57
N TRP A 31 8.10 7.37 -27.02
CA TRP A 31 6.88 7.65 -26.25
C TRP A 31 6.01 6.41 -26.09
N VAL A 32 5.78 5.66 -27.18
CA VAL A 32 5.03 4.39 -27.15
C VAL A 32 5.67 3.43 -26.15
N GLN A 33 6.99 3.25 -26.21
CA GLN A 33 7.71 2.36 -25.30
C GLN A 33 7.54 2.75 -23.82
N VAL A 34 7.68 4.04 -23.49
CA VAL A 34 7.52 4.53 -22.11
C VAL A 34 6.08 4.37 -21.64
N ILE A 35 5.09 4.67 -22.49
CA ILE A 35 3.67 4.54 -22.17
C ILE A 35 3.30 3.07 -21.92
N GLU A 36 3.71 2.16 -22.80
CA GLU A 36 3.49 0.72 -22.64
C GLU A 36 4.12 0.20 -21.34
N SER A 37 5.36 0.59 -21.06
CA SER A 37 6.05 0.22 -19.83
C SER A 37 5.30 0.71 -18.59
N GLN A 38 4.82 1.96 -18.59
CA GLN A 38 4.10 2.54 -17.46
C GLN A 38 2.73 1.88 -17.24
N ILE A 39 2.02 1.52 -18.32
CA ILE A 39 0.77 0.76 -18.24
C ILE A 39 1.03 -0.60 -17.61
N LEU A 40 2.04 -1.34 -18.09
CA LEU A 40 2.39 -2.66 -17.56
C LEU A 40 2.80 -2.59 -16.08
N ALA A 41 3.65 -1.62 -15.72
CA ALA A 41 4.05 -1.39 -14.33
C ALA A 41 2.84 -1.12 -13.42
N SER A 42 1.89 -0.30 -13.90
CA SER A 42 0.68 0.02 -13.16
C SER A 42 -0.23 -1.22 -12.99
N LEU A 43 -0.41 -2.00 -14.05
CA LEU A 43 -1.20 -3.24 -14.02
C LEU A 43 -0.57 -4.31 -13.10
N GLN A 44 0.75 -4.47 -13.16
CA GLN A 44 1.49 -5.41 -12.32
C GLN A 44 1.57 -4.97 -10.86
N SER A 45 1.60 -3.66 -10.59
CA SER A 45 1.54 -3.13 -9.22
C SER A 45 0.18 -3.39 -8.53
N CYS A 46 -0.86 -3.69 -9.32
CA CYS A 46 -2.17 -4.11 -8.85
C CYS A 46 -2.28 -5.63 -8.64
N GLU A 47 -1.17 -6.33 -8.38
CA GLU A 47 -1.21 -7.73 -7.95
C GLU A 47 -1.98 -7.79 -6.62
N SER A 48 -3.22 -8.29 -6.70
CA SER A 48 -4.09 -8.52 -5.55
C SER A 48 -3.28 -9.14 -4.42
N SER A 49 -3.26 -8.49 -3.26
CA SER A 49 -2.46 -8.85 -2.08
C SER A 49 -2.83 -10.21 -1.44
N LYS A 50 -3.43 -11.14 -2.19
CA LYS A 50 -3.91 -12.44 -1.71
C LYS A 50 -2.80 -13.44 -1.39
N ASN A 51 -1.52 -13.16 -1.70
CA ASN A 51 -0.43 -14.11 -1.47
C ASN A 51 0.67 -13.67 -0.48
N LYS A 52 0.53 -12.55 0.24
CA LYS A 52 1.46 -12.16 1.32
C LYS A 52 1.05 -12.59 2.73
N SER A 53 -0.08 -13.28 2.90
CA SER A 53 -0.64 -13.62 4.23
C SER A 53 0.31 -14.44 5.13
N ARG A 54 1.20 -15.26 4.56
CA ARG A 54 2.15 -16.05 5.38
C ARG A 54 3.33 -15.25 5.92
N LEU A 55 3.86 -14.29 5.16
CA LEU A 55 5.05 -13.52 5.58
C LEU A 55 4.66 -12.31 6.44
N THR A 56 3.52 -11.67 6.17
CA THR A 56 3.02 -10.56 7.00
C THR A 56 2.61 -11.03 8.39
N SER A 57 1.99 -12.21 8.51
CA SER A 57 1.59 -12.79 9.79
C SER A 57 2.79 -13.09 10.70
N GLN A 58 3.94 -13.49 10.14
CA GLN A 58 5.15 -13.73 10.93
C GLN A 58 5.77 -12.41 11.43
N THR A 59 5.84 -11.39 10.59
CA THR A 59 6.31 -10.05 11.00
C THR A 59 5.37 -9.41 12.02
N GLU A 60 4.06 -9.55 11.83
CA GLU A 60 3.04 -9.06 12.75
C GLU A 60 3.08 -9.80 14.09
N ALA A 61 3.23 -11.13 14.08
CA ALA A 61 3.43 -11.93 15.29
C ALA A 61 4.70 -11.51 16.05
N MET A 62 5.80 -11.23 15.35
CA MET A 62 7.04 -10.71 15.95
C MET A 62 6.87 -9.28 16.50
N ALA A 63 6.14 -8.41 15.81
CA ALA A 63 5.83 -7.07 16.28
C ALA A 63 4.98 -7.12 17.57
N LEU A 64 3.95 -7.97 17.61
CA LEU A 64 3.12 -8.19 18.79
C LEU A 64 3.92 -8.79 19.96
N GLN A 65 4.83 -9.74 19.69
CA GLN A 65 5.70 -10.30 20.73
C GLN A 65 6.66 -9.24 21.29
N THR A 66 7.16 -8.34 20.45
CA THR A 66 8.00 -7.22 20.85
C THR A 66 7.24 -6.23 21.74
N ILE A 67 5.98 -5.91 21.40
CA ILE A 67 5.14 -5.05 22.25
C ILE A 67 4.88 -5.69 23.61
N ARG A 68 4.64 -7.02 23.65
CA ARG A 68 4.43 -7.77 24.90
C ARG A 68 5.68 -7.90 25.77
N SER A 69 6.88 -7.75 25.20
CA SER A 69 8.13 -7.84 25.95
C SER A 69 8.56 -6.52 26.58
N ILE A 70 7.94 -5.40 26.18
CA ILE A 70 8.16 -4.10 26.82
C ILE A 70 7.62 -4.18 28.25
N ARG A 71 8.45 -3.80 29.22
CA ARG A 71 8.01 -3.67 30.62
C ARG A 71 6.88 -2.65 30.68
N GLY A 72 5.71 -3.10 31.12
CA GLY A 72 4.57 -2.24 31.37
C GLY A 72 4.83 -1.25 32.50
N ASN A 73 3.98 -0.23 32.60
CA ASN A 73 4.04 0.73 33.69
C ASN A 73 3.69 0.03 35.02
N GLY A 74 4.52 0.23 36.04
CA GLY A 74 4.25 -0.29 37.39
C GLY A 74 3.10 0.42 38.12
N ARG A 75 2.60 1.52 37.55
CA ARG A 75 1.47 2.32 38.03
C ARG A 75 0.66 2.89 36.87
N CYS A 76 -0.65 3.04 37.07
CA CYS A 76 -1.58 3.61 36.10
C CYS A 76 -1.34 5.13 35.97
N ALA A 77 -1.18 5.67 34.76
CA ALA A 77 -0.86 7.09 34.56
C ALA A 77 -2.02 8.05 34.95
N ASP A 78 -3.25 7.55 34.98
CA ASP A 78 -4.45 8.36 35.26
C ASP A 78 -4.82 8.42 36.75
N CYS A 79 -4.44 7.41 37.55
CA CYS A 79 -4.86 7.30 38.95
C CYS A 79 -3.77 6.82 39.93
N ASP A 80 -2.52 6.65 39.44
CA ASP A 80 -1.33 6.19 40.16
C ASP A 80 -1.46 4.84 40.89
N ALA A 81 -2.53 4.09 40.62
CA ALA A 81 -2.75 2.77 41.19
C ALA A 81 -1.66 1.78 40.72
N GLN A 82 -1.14 0.97 41.64
CA GLN A 82 -0.09 -0.01 41.36
C GLN A 82 -0.61 -1.15 40.48
N SER A 83 0.16 -1.53 39.46
CA SER A 83 -0.16 -2.66 38.61
C SER A 83 0.08 -3.97 39.38
N GLU A 84 -0.96 -4.54 39.95
CA GLU A 84 -0.93 -5.90 40.49
C GLU A 84 -0.69 -6.87 39.31
N PHE A 85 0.53 -7.36 39.13
CA PHE A 85 0.96 -8.19 37.99
C PHE A 85 0.31 -9.58 37.92
N ARG A 86 -0.85 -9.78 38.54
CA ARG A 86 -1.57 -11.06 38.53
C ARG A 86 -3.01 -10.79 38.15
N THR A 87 -3.45 -11.50 37.11
CA THR A 87 -4.83 -11.55 36.57
C THR A 87 -5.35 -10.24 35.99
N GLY A 88 -5.07 -10.01 34.70
CA GLY A 88 -6.00 -9.52 33.66
C GLY A 88 -6.87 -8.28 33.90
N ASN A 89 -6.75 -7.59 35.03
CA ASN A 89 -7.67 -6.55 35.42
C ASN A 89 -7.15 -5.21 34.91
N LEU A 90 -7.93 -4.61 34.01
CA LEU A 90 -7.73 -3.24 33.59
C LEU A 90 -7.79 -2.32 34.82
N CYS A 91 -7.05 -1.20 34.75
CA CYS A 91 -7.06 -0.14 35.76
C CYS A 91 -8.52 0.18 36.15
N PRO A 92 -8.87 0.25 37.46
CA PRO A 92 -10.27 0.33 37.91
C PRO A 92 -11.01 1.56 37.36
N SER A 93 -10.29 2.62 36.99
CA SER A 93 -10.84 3.79 36.29
C SER A 93 -11.36 3.51 34.87
N LYS A 94 -11.06 2.34 34.29
CA LYS A 94 -11.57 1.86 32.99
C LYS A 94 -12.56 0.70 33.13
N THR A 95 -12.93 0.25 34.33
CA THR A 95 -13.94 -0.80 34.57
C THR A 95 -15.35 -0.21 34.77
N THR A 96 -15.71 0.83 34.01
CA THR A 96 -17.09 1.30 33.92
C THR A 96 -17.35 1.74 32.49
N ALA A 97 -18.41 1.17 31.90
CA ALA A 97 -18.83 1.20 30.49
C ALA A 97 -17.98 0.26 29.61
N ILE A 98 -18.47 -0.85 29.05
CA ILE A 98 -19.84 -1.29 28.70
C ILE A 98 -19.83 -2.83 28.76
#